data_AF-A0AAF0V757-F1
#
_entry.id   AF-A0AAF0V757-F1
#
_cell.length_a   1.000
_cell.length_b   1.000
_cell.length_c   1.000
_cell.angle_alpha   90.00
_cell.angle_beta   90.00
_cell.angle_gamma   90.00
#
_symmetry.space_group_name_H-M   'P 1'
#
loop_
_entity.id
_entity.type
_entity.pdbx_description
1 polymer ?
#
loop_
_entity_poly.entity_id
_entity_poly.type
_entity_poly.pdbx_seq_one_letter_code
_entity_poly.pdbx_strand_id
1 'polypeptide(L)'
;MLPNNIACYSSPFEINSLFNVSGDCYNRGERIDTSKFGADPGFAAENISSDVDVSLSKETTPARTYRCKKCRRVVALQGNVVDHVPGEGEMAFEWHKRKSGNPFNKPDEECSSVFVEPLKWMRTVEEGAMEGKLLCAHCEARLGYFNWSGIQCSCGSWITPAFQLHKSRVDISSM
;
A
#
# COMPACT_ATOMS: atom_id res chain seq x y z
N MET A 1 -1.35 -28.25 -33.09
CA MET A 1 -0.40 -27.50 -32.24
C MET A 1 -0.65 -26.03 -32.48
N LEU A 2 -1.40 -25.38 -31.59
CA LEU A 2 -1.69 -23.95 -31.64
C LEU A 2 -0.92 -23.30 -30.48
N PRO A 3 -0.18 -22.20 -30.69
CA PRO A 3 0.41 -21.44 -29.60
C PRO A 3 -0.68 -20.60 -28.92
N ASN A 4 -0.83 -20.80 -27.61
CA ASN A 4 -1.69 -19.99 -26.76
C ASN A 4 -1.06 -18.60 -26.55
N ASN A 5 -1.49 -17.63 -27.34
CA ASN A 5 -1.29 -16.21 -27.04
C ASN A 5 -2.26 -15.81 -25.92
N ILE A 6 -1.74 -15.65 -24.71
CA ILE A 6 -2.44 -14.95 -23.63
C ILE A 6 -2.26 -13.45 -23.91
N ALA A 7 -3.31 -12.83 -24.42
CA ALA A 7 -3.37 -11.39 -24.62
C ALA A 7 -3.30 -10.69 -23.24
N CYS A 8 -2.24 -9.92 -23.02
CA CYS A 8 -2.23 -8.90 -21.97
C CYS A 8 -3.27 -7.85 -22.37
N TYR A 9 -4.43 -7.87 -21.72
CA TYR A 9 -5.40 -6.78 -21.84
C TYR A 9 -4.78 -5.50 -21.29
N SER A 10 -4.30 -4.68 -22.21
CA SER A 10 -3.93 -3.29 -21.96
C SER A 10 -5.25 -2.53 -21.83
N SER A 11 -5.60 -2.11 -20.61
CA SER A 11 -6.71 -1.17 -20.40
C SER A 11 -6.14 0.25 -20.18
N PRO A 12 -6.66 1.27 -20.87
CA PRO A 12 -6.06 2.60 -20.92
C PRO A 12 -6.70 3.51 -19.87
N PHE A 13 -6.04 3.73 -18.74
CA PHE A 13 -6.33 4.86 -17.85
C PHE A 13 -5.02 5.37 -17.26
N GLU A 14 -4.46 6.39 -17.91
CA GLU A 14 -3.56 7.32 -17.22
C GLU A 14 -4.37 8.05 -16.14
N ILE A 15 -3.83 8.15 -14.92
CA ILE A 15 -3.76 9.34 -14.03
C ILE A 15 -3.17 8.86 -12.69
N ASN A 16 -1.84 8.86 -12.57
CA ASN A 16 -1.07 9.75 -11.70
C ASN A 16 0.37 9.25 -11.66
N SER A 17 1.26 10.13 -12.11
CA SER A 17 2.69 9.93 -12.25
C SER A 17 3.37 9.84 -10.88
N LEU A 18 3.63 8.62 -10.38
CA LEU A 18 4.82 8.38 -9.55
C LEU A 18 5.27 6.91 -9.53
N PHE A 19 5.21 6.19 -10.63
CA PHE A 19 5.82 4.86 -10.72
C PHE A 19 6.53 4.68 -12.05
N ASN A 20 7.75 5.22 -12.12
CA ASN A 20 8.77 4.77 -13.07
C ASN A 20 9.66 3.71 -12.39
N VAL A 21 9.03 2.75 -11.70
CA VAL A 21 9.63 1.43 -11.55
C VAL A 21 9.02 0.63 -12.69
N SER A 22 9.86 0.37 -13.68
CA SER A 22 9.61 -0.46 -14.87
C SER A 22 8.57 -1.54 -14.60
N GLY A 23 7.72 -1.81 -15.58
CA GLY A 23 6.75 -2.91 -15.62
C GLY A 23 7.39 -4.29 -15.61
N ASP A 24 8.33 -4.52 -14.69
CA ASP A 24 8.89 -5.80 -14.35
C ASP A 24 7.86 -6.50 -13.49
N CYS A 25 7.04 -7.26 -14.21
CA CYS A 25 6.15 -8.28 -13.71
C CYS A 25 6.76 -9.01 -12.49
N TYR A 26 6.21 -8.71 -11.31
CA TYR A 26 6.48 -9.40 -10.05
C TYR A 26 6.30 -10.93 -10.14
N ASN A 27 5.65 -11.42 -11.20
CA ASN A 27 5.41 -12.84 -11.50
C ASN A 27 6.65 -13.62 -11.98
N ARG A 28 7.82 -12.99 -12.19
CA ARG A 28 8.97 -13.67 -12.83
C ARG A 28 9.91 -14.45 -11.89
N GLY A 29 9.59 -14.57 -10.60
CA GLY A 29 10.38 -15.37 -9.65
C GLY A 29 11.81 -14.87 -9.41
N GLU A 30 12.15 -13.69 -9.92
CA GLU A 30 13.40 -13.00 -9.62
C GLU A 30 13.29 -12.33 -8.25
N ARG A 31 14.35 -12.47 -7.42
CA ARG A 31 14.40 -11.82 -6.10
C ARG A 31 14.40 -10.32 -6.34
N ILE A 32 13.44 -9.61 -5.76
CA ILE A 32 13.33 -8.17 -5.90
C ILE A 32 14.53 -7.51 -5.22
N ASP A 33 15.19 -6.59 -5.91
CA ASP A 33 16.27 -5.81 -5.36
C ASP A 33 15.75 -4.97 -4.18
N THR A 34 16.21 -5.31 -2.97
CA THR A 34 15.80 -4.66 -1.71
C THR A 34 16.22 -3.20 -1.64
N SER A 35 17.07 -2.74 -2.56
CA SER A 35 17.37 -1.30 -2.73
C SER A 35 16.14 -0.47 -3.08
N LYS A 36 15.09 -1.09 -3.65
CA LYS A 36 13.83 -0.42 -4.05
C LYS A 36 12.81 -0.29 -2.92
N PHE A 37 13.02 -0.94 -1.78
CA PHE A 37 12.09 -0.85 -0.65
C PHE A 37 12.35 0.39 0.21
N GLY A 38 11.27 0.99 0.72
CA GLY A 38 11.36 2.09 1.67
C GLY A 38 12.07 1.68 2.96
N ALA A 39 12.72 2.63 3.62
CA ALA A 39 13.48 2.38 4.85
C ALA A 39 12.60 1.83 5.99
N ASP A 40 13.19 1.09 6.93
CA ASP A 40 12.48 0.67 8.15
C ASP A 40 12.32 1.88 9.10
N PRO A 41 11.09 2.37 9.35
CA PRO A 41 10.88 3.53 10.21
C PRO A 41 11.01 3.20 11.71
N GLY A 42 11.16 1.93 12.06
CA GLY A 42 11.28 1.47 13.45
C GLY A 42 12.71 1.45 14.00
N PHE A 43 13.74 1.65 13.15
CA PHE A 43 15.10 1.96 13.60
C PHE A 43 15.18 3.49 13.77
N ALA A 44 15.51 3.96 14.97
CA ALA A 44 15.71 5.40 15.19
C ALA A 44 16.77 5.90 14.21
N ALA A 45 16.43 6.95 13.46
CA ALA A 45 17.32 7.57 12.49
C ALA A 45 18.63 7.99 13.20
N GLU A 46 19.72 7.28 12.91
CA GLU A 46 21.04 7.79 13.23
C GLU A 46 21.36 8.89 12.21
N ASN A 47 21.66 10.08 12.73
CA ASN A 47 21.86 11.32 12.01
C ASN A 47 22.75 11.18 10.76
N ILE A 48 22.21 11.55 9.59
CA ILE A 48 23.02 12.15 8.51
C ILE A 48 22.27 13.38 8.02
N SER A 49 22.87 14.54 8.31
CA SER A 49 22.51 15.87 7.82
C SER A 49 23.27 16.13 6.53
N SER A 50 22.57 16.45 5.44
CA SER A 50 22.92 17.53 4.49
C SER A 50 22.02 17.46 3.24
N ASP A 51 21.18 18.47 3.10
CA ASP A 51 20.72 19.14 1.87
C ASP A 51 20.47 18.29 0.61
N VAL A 52 19.19 17.94 0.39
CA VAL A 52 18.65 17.87 -0.97
C VAL A 52 17.29 18.59 -0.97
N ASP A 53 17.30 19.74 -1.63
CA ASP A 53 16.12 20.51 -2.03
C ASP A 53 15.18 19.64 -2.86
N VAL A 54 13.95 19.46 -2.38
CA VAL A 54 12.81 19.08 -3.23
C VAL A 54 11.66 19.99 -2.85
N SER A 55 11.56 21.07 -3.62
CA SER A 55 10.42 21.96 -3.64
C SER A 55 9.30 21.38 -4.52
N LEU A 56 8.05 21.55 -4.06
CA LEU A 56 6.75 21.41 -4.75
C LEU A 56 6.07 20.02 -4.61
N SER A 57 4.94 19.82 -3.91
CA SER A 57 3.92 20.69 -3.31
C SER A 57 3.43 20.09 -1.98
N LYS A 58 3.69 20.77 -0.84
CA LYS A 58 3.14 20.41 0.47
C LYS A 58 1.65 20.75 0.52
N GLU A 59 0.80 19.81 0.13
CA GLU A 59 -0.50 19.73 0.78
C GLU A 59 -0.24 19.39 2.25
N THR A 60 -0.77 20.19 3.17
CA THR A 60 -0.59 20.00 4.62
C THR A 60 -1.46 18.82 5.07
N THR A 61 -1.11 17.61 4.63
CA THR A 61 -1.65 16.41 5.24
C THR A 61 -1.01 16.26 6.62
N PRO A 62 -1.81 16.00 7.67
CA PRO A 62 -1.27 15.85 9.00
C PRO A 62 -0.25 14.72 9.00
N ALA A 63 0.96 14.99 9.50
CA ALA A 63 2.01 13.98 9.60
C ALA A 63 1.56 12.87 10.55
N ARG A 64 1.04 11.76 10.01
CA ARG A 64 0.65 10.58 10.79
C ARG A 64 1.80 9.60 10.89
N THR A 65 1.89 8.95 12.04
CA THR A 65 2.77 7.82 12.31
C THR A 65 1.94 6.59 12.64
N TYR A 66 2.27 5.48 12.00
CA TYR A 66 1.61 4.20 12.21
C TYR A 66 2.50 3.33 13.10
N ARG A 67 1.94 2.86 14.21
CA ARG A 67 2.67 2.08 15.22
C ARG A 67 2.01 0.73 15.42
N CYS A 68 2.80 -0.31 15.64
CA CYS A 68 2.27 -1.62 16.03
C CYS A 68 1.48 -1.48 17.34
N LYS A 69 0.23 -1.94 17.38
CA LYS A 69 -0.60 -1.84 18.58
C LYS A 69 -0.09 -2.67 19.78
N LYS A 70 0.66 -3.75 19.51
CA LYS A 70 1.22 -4.65 20.55
C LYS A 70 2.50 -4.10 21.19
N CYS A 71 3.44 -3.58 20.40
CA CYS A 71 4.77 -3.17 20.90
C CYS A 71 5.10 -1.69 20.68
N ARG A 72 4.19 -0.92 20.07
CA ARG A 72 4.32 0.52 19.77
C ARG A 72 5.48 0.92 18.84
N ARG A 73 6.25 -0.05 18.30
CA ARG A 73 7.24 0.19 17.24
C ARG A 73 6.59 0.86 16.03
N VAL A 74 7.24 1.87 15.46
CA VAL A 74 6.79 2.52 14.21
C VAL A 74 6.92 1.53 13.05
N VAL A 75 5.87 1.42 12.25
CA VAL A 75 5.79 0.47 11.12
C VAL A 75 5.60 1.17 9.78
N ALA A 76 5.08 2.40 9.76
CA ALA A 76 5.00 3.24 8.57
C ALA A 76 4.88 4.72 8.97
N LEU A 77 5.28 5.61 8.08
CA LEU A 77 5.03 7.05 8.15
C LEU A 77 3.94 7.45 7.14
N GLN A 78 3.36 8.64 7.29
CA GLN A 78 2.41 9.18 6.32
C GLN A 78 2.99 9.22 4.89
N GLY A 79 4.28 9.52 4.74
CA GLY A 79 4.95 9.52 3.44
C GLY A 79 5.09 8.13 2.78
N ASN A 80 4.81 7.04 3.51
CA ASN A 80 4.78 5.70 2.95
C ASN A 80 3.37 5.23 2.59
N VAL A 81 2.33 6.03 2.88
CA VAL A 81 0.93 5.65 2.67
C VAL A 81 0.58 5.84 1.20
N VAL A 82 -0.06 4.82 0.63
CA VAL A 82 -0.63 4.85 -0.71
C VAL A 82 -2.13 5.11 -0.58
N ASP A 83 -2.53 6.33 -0.92
CA ASP A 83 -3.94 6.74 -0.93
C ASP A 83 -4.67 6.17 -2.15
N HIS A 84 -5.98 5.97 -2.02
CA HIS A 84 -6.83 5.52 -3.12
C HIS A 84 -8.23 6.14 -3.01
N VAL A 85 -8.89 6.30 -4.16
CA VAL A 85 -10.22 6.89 -4.24
C VAL A 85 -11.28 5.80 -4.05
N PRO A 86 -12.25 5.93 -3.13
CA PRO A 86 -13.33 4.96 -2.94
C PRO A 86 -14.12 4.64 -4.21
N GLY A 87 -14.25 3.34 -4.53
CA GLY A 87 -15.11 2.87 -5.61
C GLY A 87 -14.49 2.95 -7.00
N GLU A 88 -13.19 2.69 -7.13
CA GLU A 88 -12.49 2.63 -8.42
C GLU A 88 -12.35 1.19 -8.97
N GLY A 89 -12.62 0.16 -8.15
CA GLY A 89 -12.44 -1.25 -8.56
C GLY A 89 -13.73 -1.93 -9.02
N GLU A 90 -13.69 -3.24 -9.26
CA GLU A 90 -14.81 -4.00 -9.87
C GLU A 90 -16.15 -3.84 -9.14
N MET A 91 -16.14 -3.75 -7.80
CA MET A 91 -17.35 -3.55 -6.99
C MET A 91 -17.89 -2.10 -7.00
N ALA A 92 -17.22 -1.18 -7.68
CA ALA A 92 -17.81 0.12 -8.03
C ALA A 92 -19.05 -0.07 -8.91
N PHE A 93 -19.05 -1.11 -9.74
CA PHE A 93 -20.08 -1.38 -10.72
C PHE A 93 -21.21 -2.27 -10.21
N GLU A 94 -21.12 -2.77 -8.97
CA GLU A 94 -22.17 -3.60 -8.37
C GLU A 94 -23.51 -2.87 -8.30
N TRP A 95 -24.54 -3.53 -8.86
CA TRP A 95 -25.90 -3.03 -8.90
C TRP A 95 -26.46 -2.63 -7.52
N HIS A 96 -26.05 -3.32 -6.45
CA HIS A 96 -26.49 -3.03 -5.08
C HIS A 96 -26.11 -1.62 -4.60
N LYS A 97 -25.01 -1.04 -5.07
CA LYS A 97 -24.65 0.35 -4.77
C LYS A 97 -25.56 1.38 -5.46
N ARG A 98 -26.28 1.00 -6.54
CA ARG A 98 -27.23 1.88 -7.26
C ARG A 98 -28.58 2.04 -6.55
N LYS A 99 -28.93 1.13 -5.63
CA LYS A 99 -30.19 1.17 -4.85
C LYS A 99 -30.10 2.06 -3.61
N SER A 100 -28.90 2.45 -3.19
CA SER A 100 -28.70 3.39 -2.08
C SER A 100 -28.90 4.81 -2.61
N GLY A 101 -30.14 5.26 -2.62
CA GLY A 101 -30.51 6.59 -3.10
C GLY A 101 -29.94 7.69 -2.21
N ASN A 102 -28.74 8.16 -2.54
CA ASN A 102 -28.31 9.56 -2.60
C ASN A 102 -26.80 9.59 -2.92
N PRO A 103 -26.34 10.05 -4.10
CA PRO A 103 -24.92 10.08 -4.45
C PRO A 103 -24.08 11.05 -3.60
N PHE A 104 -24.75 11.94 -2.83
CA PHE A 104 -24.13 12.96 -1.98
C PHE A 104 -24.00 12.58 -0.50
N ASN A 105 -24.44 11.38 -0.10
CA ASN A 105 -24.50 10.99 1.31
C ASN A 105 -23.89 9.60 1.54
N LYS A 106 -22.78 9.32 0.86
CA LYS A 106 -21.84 8.33 1.39
C LYS A 106 -20.98 9.10 2.38
N PRO A 107 -21.06 8.83 3.69
CA PRO A 107 -20.01 9.32 4.57
C PRO A 107 -18.69 8.83 3.96
N ASP A 108 -17.63 9.62 4.10
CA ASP A 108 -16.27 9.17 3.86
C ASP A 108 -16.07 7.86 4.63
N GLU A 109 -16.40 6.72 4.00
CA GLU A 109 -16.33 5.41 4.65
C GLU A 109 -14.86 5.09 4.73
N GLU A 110 -14.28 5.56 5.82
CA GLU A 110 -12.88 5.43 6.12
C GLU A 110 -12.51 3.94 6.01
N CYS A 111 -11.63 3.62 5.06
CA CYS A 111 -11.25 2.25 4.78
C CYS A 111 -10.76 1.55 6.05
N SER A 112 -11.11 0.28 6.22
CA SER A 112 -10.69 -0.53 7.39
C SER A 112 -9.18 -0.80 7.46
N SER A 113 -8.48 -0.55 6.36
CA SER A 113 -7.05 -0.77 6.19
C SER A 113 -6.37 0.45 5.58
N VAL A 114 -5.09 0.59 5.86
CA VAL A 114 -4.17 1.54 5.23
C VAL A 114 -3.26 0.75 4.31
N PHE A 115 -2.99 1.28 3.11
CA PHE A 115 -2.03 0.69 2.19
C PHE A 115 -0.74 1.49 2.23
N VAL A 116 0.38 0.79 2.12
CA VAL A 116 1.70 1.41 2.16
C VAL A 116 2.58 0.90 1.03
N GLU A 117 3.66 1.61 0.75
CA GLU A 117 4.74 1.08 -0.06
C GLU A 117 5.46 -0.08 0.66
N PRO A 118 6.08 -1.02 -0.07
CA PRO A 118 6.90 -2.05 0.55
C PRO A 118 8.07 -1.45 1.34
N LEU A 119 8.22 -1.87 2.60
CA LEU A 119 9.26 -1.40 3.52
C LEU A 119 10.22 -2.52 3.89
N LYS A 120 11.50 -2.19 4.15
CA LYS A 120 12.57 -3.16 4.46
C LYS A 120 12.30 -4.06 5.68
N TRP A 121 11.43 -3.65 6.61
CA TRP A 121 11.08 -4.52 7.76
C TRP A 121 10.15 -5.68 7.38
N MET A 122 9.55 -5.67 6.18
CA MET A 122 8.62 -6.68 5.69
C MET A 122 9.37 -7.92 5.17
N ARG A 123 10.00 -8.67 6.08
CA ARG A 123 10.88 -9.82 5.79
C ARG A 123 10.32 -10.84 4.79
N THR A 124 9.03 -11.16 4.89
CA THR A 124 8.37 -12.13 3.98
C THR A 124 8.37 -11.69 2.52
N VAL A 125 8.46 -10.38 2.28
CA VAL A 125 8.53 -9.78 0.95
C VAL A 125 9.95 -9.90 0.39
N GLU A 126 10.96 -9.72 1.24
CA GLU A 126 12.38 -9.91 0.93
C GLU A 126 12.72 -11.38 0.60
N GLU A 127 12.00 -12.32 1.20
CA GLU A 127 12.11 -13.75 0.89
C GLU A 127 11.56 -14.11 -0.51
N GLY A 128 10.94 -13.17 -1.23
CA GLY A 128 10.45 -13.35 -2.60
C GLY A 128 9.05 -13.96 -2.69
N ALA A 129 8.27 -13.94 -1.62
CA ALA A 129 6.90 -14.43 -1.65
C ALA A 129 5.97 -13.50 -2.46
N MET A 130 5.04 -14.09 -3.23
CA MET A 130 4.06 -13.37 -4.04
C MET A 130 2.90 -12.77 -3.22
N GLU A 131 2.63 -13.38 -2.07
CA GLU A 131 1.65 -12.91 -1.10
C GLU A 131 1.99 -13.46 0.29
N GLY A 132 1.48 -12.84 1.34
CA GLY A 132 1.77 -13.30 2.69
C GLY A 132 1.33 -12.36 3.81
N LYS A 133 1.55 -12.79 5.05
CA LYS A 133 1.21 -12.01 6.24
C LYS A 133 2.31 -11.00 6.56
N LEU A 134 1.92 -9.75 6.83
CA LEU A 134 2.85 -8.76 7.37
C LEU A 134 2.94 -8.92 8.89
N LEU A 135 4.11 -9.30 9.38
CA LEU A 135 4.41 -9.50 10.80
C LEU A 135 5.30 -8.37 11.32
N CYS A 136 4.99 -7.83 12.49
CA CYS A 136 5.82 -6.81 13.13
C CYS A 136 7.24 -7.35 13.36
N ALA A 137 8.25 -6.61 12.91
CA ALA A 137 9.66 -7.02 13.03
C ALA A 137 10.13 -7.21 14.49
N HIS A 138 9.49 -6.57 15.47
CA HIS A 138 9.91 -6.64 16.87
C HIS A 138 9.12 -7.67 17.72
N CYS A 139 7.81 -7.80 17.49
CA CYS A 139 6.96 -8.63 18.37
C CYS A 139 6.17 -9.72 17.65
N GLU A 140 6.42 -9.88 16.35
CA GLU A 140 5.85 -10.88 15.44
C GLU A 140 4.32 -10.88 15.35
N ALA A 141 3.66 -9.88 15.93
CA ALA A 141 2.22 -9.71 15.79
C ALA A 141 1.86 -9.45 14.33
N ARG A 142 0.78 -10.09 13.88
CA ARG A 142 0.22 -9.83 12.55
C ARG A 142 -0.34 -8.41 12.48
N LEU A 143 0.20 -7.62 11.56
CA LEU A 143 -0.20 -6.24 11.27
C LEU A 143 -1.14 -6.17 10.06
N GLY A 144 -0.97 -7.11 9.12
CA GLY A 144 -1.82 -7.15 7.93
C GLY A 144 -1.43 -8.25 6.95
N TYR A 145 -1.47 -7.93 5.67
CA TYR A 145 -1.29 -8.86 4.56
C TYR A 145 -0.77 -8.13 3.32
N PHE A 146 -0.03 -8.82 2.45
CA PHE A 146 0.40 -8.27 1.18
C PHE A 146 0.12 -9.24 0.04
N ASN A 147 -0.10 -8.70 -1.16
CA ASN A 147 -0.20 -9.44 -2.41
C ASN A 147 0.28 -8.55 -3.56
N TRP A 148 1.24 -9.05 -4.33
CA TRP A 148 1.84 -8.32 -5.45
C TRP A 148 0.91 -8.17 -6.66
N SER A 149 -0.06 -9.07 -6.84
CA SER A 149 -1.12 -8.94 -7.85
C SER A 149 -2.20 -7.93 -7.46
N GLY A 150 -2.20 -7.49 -6.20
CA GLY A 150 -3.12 -6.51 -5.66
C GLY A 150 -4.25 -7.12 -4.82
N ILE A 151 -4.97 -6.25 -4.12
CA ILE A 151 -6.08 -6.59 -3.22
C ILE A 151 -7.17 -5.54 -3.38
N GLN A 152 -8.42 -5.98 -3.30
CA GLN A 152 -9.56 -5.08 -3.22
C GLN A 152 -9.73 -4.49 -1.81
N CYS A 153 -9.79 -3.17 -1.71
CA CYS A 153 -10.12 -2.47 -0.47
C CYS A 153 -11.63 -2.55 -0.15
N SER A 154 -12.00 -2.39 1.12
CA SER A 154 -13.40 -2.36 1.56
C SER A 154 -14.24 -1.25 0.91
N CYS A 155 -13.62 -0.17 0.42
CA CYS A 155 -14.32 0.86 -0.36
C CYS A 155 -14.64 0.41 -1.80
N GLY A 156 -14.03 -0.68 -2.26
CA GLY A 156 -14.20 -1.29 -3.57
C GLY A 156 -13.03 -1.09 -4.52
N SER A 157 -12.04 -0.27 -4.19
CA SER A 157 -10.90 0.06 -5.06
C SER A 157 -9.87 -1.06 -5.13
N TRP A 158 -9.32 -1.30 -6.32
CA TRP A 158 -8.26 -2.28 -6.53
C TRP A 158 -6.89 -1.65 -6.30
N ILE A 159 -6.12 -2.16 -5.36
CA ILE A 159 -4.81 -1.61 -5.00
C ILE A 159 -3.74 -2.57 -5.51
N THR A 160 -2.77 -2.07 -6.27
CA THR A 160 -1.64 -2.87 -6.76
C THR A 160 -0.35 -2.05 -6.82
N PRO A 161 0.79 -2.56 -6.30
CA PRO A 161 0.88 -3.71 -5.41
C PRO A 161 0.23 -3.42 -4.05
N ALA A 162 -0.34 -4.43 -3.38
CA ALA A 162 -1.07 -4.21 -2.15
C ALA A 162 -0.26 -4.63 -0.92
N PHE A 163 0.21 -3.66 -0.12
CA PHE A 163 0.73 -3.91 1.23
C PHE A 163 -0.23 -3.31 2.24
N GLN A 164 -1.11 -4.16 2.76
CA GLN A 164 -2.24 -3.77 3.58
C GLN A 164 -1.89 -3.86 5.07
N LEU A 165 -2.03 -2.76 5.80
CA LEU A 165 -1.99 -2.72 7.27
C LEU A 165 -3.41 -2.53 7.82
N HIS A 166 -3.84 -3.42 8.71
CA HIS A 166 -5.19 -3.35 9.27
C HIS A 166 -5.23 -2.29 10.38
N LYS A 167 -6.16 -1.33 10.31
CA LYS A 167 -6.31 -0.27 11.33
C LYS A 167 -6.59 -0.81 12.73
N SER A 168 -7.16 -2.01 12.84
CA SER A 168 -7.38 -2.67 14.14
C SER A 168 -6.08 -3.16 14.81
N ARG A 169 -4.98 -3.29 14.05
CA ARG A 169 -3.68 -3.81 14.49
C ARG A 169 -2.59 -2.74 14.59
N VAL A 170 -2.86 -1.53 14.13
CA VAL A 170 -1.96 -0.38 14.21
C VAL A 170 -2.61 0.78 14.93
N ASP A 171 -1.83 1.54 15.68
CA ASP A 171 -2.25 2.82 16.24
C ASP A 171 -1.78 3.95 15.31
N ILE A 172 -2.64 4.95 15.12
CA ILE A 172 -2.34 6.14 14.33
C ILE A 172 -2.14 7.29 15.30
N SER A 173 -0.94 7.87 15.30
CA SER A 173 -0.62 9.08 16.06
C SER A 173 -0.34 10.23 15.11
N SER A 174 -0.88 11.42 15.38
CA SER A 174 -0.32 12.65 14.81
C SER A 174 1.09 12.86 15.40
N MET A 175 2.06 13.14 14.54
CA MET A 175 3.35 13.71 14.94
C MET A 175 3.17 15.15 15.39
#